data_AF-A0A819NXA8-F1
#
_entry.id   AF-A0A819NXA8-F1
#
_cell.length_a   1.000
_cell.length_b   1.000
_cell.length_c   1.000
_cell.angle_alpha   90.00
_cell.angle_beta   90.00
_cell.angle_gamma   90.00
#
_symmetry.space_group_name_H-M   'P 1'
#
loop_
_entity.id
_entity.type
_entity.pdbx_description
1 polymer ?
#
loop_
_entity_poly.entity_id
_entity_poly.type
_entity_poly.pdbx_seq_one_letter_code
_entity_poly.pdbx_strand_id
1 'polypeptide(L)'
;MSISYHFDHLPSNVLTLSGYDFFQFIRNTLGEPEANFLNKISVKTTSSFILIENPLDIFNEDIDDEELDTLKGQLCFKMKNDKFLIKPGVLSGFVSLKEALKEKLNQQHVPKKKHQQSNSNVLSISSLTSSTQEAKTSSLSSSEHKSHVLKLIKKWCKENRENLNLENFELEEDIDFSLNVDFDSNSIVQATIKCKCGKLITLGRNDQKIQVSNYYKHLQSIGCSHMKEIKKSEKQKLVQQQLQSTVPVSQIPTSQSSISSVHLCTNESINTQSTSNTNSISTSQPNHNAKRRIISESQKCPSTKRIRN
;
A
#
# COMPACT_ATOMS: atom_id res chain seq x y z
N MET A 1 -17.74 -3.74 33.11
CA MET A 1 -17.60 -2.36 32.60
C MET A 1 -17.43 -2.46 31.09
N SER A 2 -18.38 -1.96 30.31
CA SER A 2 -18.26 -1.93 28.85
C SER A 2 -17.43 -0.72 28.46
N ILE A 3 -16.30 -0.93 27.78
CA ILE A 3 -15.50 0.17 27.23
C ILE A 3 -16.25 0.64 25.98
N SER A 4 -16.85 1.84 26.04
CA SER A 4 -17.48 2.47 24.88
C SER A 4 -16.44 3.30 24.16
N TYR A 5 -16.15 2.94 22.90
CA TYR A 5 -15.30 3.75 22.04
C TYR A 5 -16.17 4.80 21.34
N HIS A 6 -15.95 6.09 21.66
CA HIS A 6 -16.61 7.19 20.99
C HIS A 6 -15.70 7.73 19.88
N PHE A 7 -16.04 7.43 18.62
CA PHE A 7 -15.34 7.90 17.43
C PHE A 7 -16.02 9.11 16.78
N ASP A 8 -16.57 10.00 17.61
CA ASP A 8 -17.40 11.12 17.17
C ASP A 8 -16.64 12.11 16.27
N HIS A 9 -15.31 12.14 16.37
CA HIS A 9 -14.45 13.06 15.65
C HIS A 9 -13.24 12.36 15.02
N LEU A 10 -13.47 11.68 13.89
CA LEU A 10 -12.38 11.16 13.06
C LEU A 10 -11.68 12.30 12.28
N PRO A 11 -10.34 12.27 12.11
CA PRO A 11 -9.60 13.24 11.29
C PRO A 11 -10.10 13.31 9.84
N SER A 12 -10.16 14.48 9.22
CA SER A 12 -10.69 14.66 7.86
C SER A 12 -9.99 13.81 6.79
N ASN A 13 -8.70 13.57 6.96
CA ASN A 13 -7.85 12.74 6.10
C ASN A 13 -7.79 11.25 6.49
N VAL A 14 -8.61 10.78 7.45
CA VAL A 14 -8.50 9.42 7.99
C VAL A 14 -8.63 8.33 6.91
N LEU A 15 -9.44 8.57 5.87
CA LEU A 15 -9.68 7.62 4.78
C LEU A 15 -8.49 7.51 3.80
N THR A 16 -7.55 8.45 3.86
CA THR A 16 -6.36 8.47 3.00
C THR A 16 -5.07 8.07 3.73
N LEU A 17 -5.16 7.68 5.01
CA LEU A 17 -3.97 7.30 5.79
C LEU A 17 -3.35 6.00 5.26
N SER A 18 -2.02 5.96 5.28
CA SER A 18 -1.24 4.80 4.85
C SER A 18 0.10 4.77 5.58
N GLY A 19 0.72 3.59 5.64
CA GLY A 19 2.04 3.40 6.24
C GLY A 19 2.12 3.90 7.67
N TYR A 20 3.11 4.73 7.95
CA TYR A 20 3.35 5.30 9.29
C TYR A 20 2.13 6.04 9.86
N ASP A 21 1.50 6.91 9.08
CA ASP A 21 0.37 7.73 9.56
C ASP A 21 -0.85 6.86 9.92
N PHE A 22 -1.05 5.77 9.19
CA PHE A 22 -2.09 4.79 9.50
C PHE A 22 -1.80 4.09 10.82
N PHE A 23 -0.58 3.59 11.03
CA PHE A 23 -0.23 2.91 12.28
C PHE A 23 -0.23 3.85 13.48
N GLN A 24 0.22 5.09 13.32
CA GLN A 24 0.14 6.09 14.38
C GLN A 24 -1.31 6.40 14.76
N PHE A 25 -2.21 6.47 13.77
CA PHE A 25 -3.63 6.61 14.03
C PHE A 25 -4.19 5.41 14.81
N ILE A 26 -3.89 4.18 14.41
CA ILE A 26 -4.34 2.98 15.13
C ILE A 26 -3.78 2.94 16.56
N ARG A 27 -2.50 3.28 16.76
CA ARG A 27 -1.85 3.35 18.08
C ARG A 27 -2.56 4.32 19.02
N ASN A 28 -2.89 5.50 18.51
CA ASN A 28 -3.59 6.52 19.29
C ASN A 28 -5.06 6.16 19.58
N THR A 29 -5.65 5.26 18.79
CA THR A 29 -7.09 4.99 18.79
C THR A 29 -7.44 3.69 19.52
N LEU A 30 -6.69 2.62 19.25
CA LEU A 30 -6.92 1.27 19.77
C LEU A 30 -5.82 0.84 20.74
N GLY A 31 -4.57 1.23 20.48
CA GLY A 31 -3.42 0.88 21.30
C GLY A 31 -2.23 0.39 20.48
N GLU A 32 -1.07 0.32 21.13
CA GLU A 32 0.17 -0.22 20.55
C GLU A 32 0.02 -1.67 20.06
N PRO A 33 -0.55 -2.61 20.85
CA PRO A 33 -0.67 -4.01 20.44
C PRO A 33 -1.49 -4.18 19.16
N GLU A 34 -2.57 -3.42 19.00
CA GLU A 34 -3.45 -3.44 17.83
C GLU A 34 -2.75 -2.89 16.59
N ALA A 35 -1.96 -1.82 16.74
CA ALA A 35 -1.17 -1.26 15.64
C ALA A 35 -0.08 -2.25 15.17
N ASN A 36 0.63 -2.86 16.11
CA ASN A 36 1.65 -3.88 15.81
C ASN A 36 1.05 -5.11 15.14
N PHE A 37 -0.12 -5.55 15.62
CA PHE A 37 -0.86 -6.64 15.01
C PHE A 37 -1.23 -6.35 13.55
N LEU A 38 -1.83 -5.19 13.27
CA LEU A 38 -2.16 -4.82 11.89
C LEU A 38 -0.93 -4.72 10.98
N ASN A 39 0.20 -4.25 11.51
CA ASN A 39 1.46 -4.23 10.77
C ASN A 39 1.95 -5.66 10.45
N LYS A 40 1.88 -6.57 11.42
CA LYS A 40 2.25 -7.99 11.27
C LYS A 40 1.45 -8.68 10.17
N ILE A 41 0.14 -8.43 10.12
CA ILE A 41 -0.74 -8.97 9.06
C ILE A 41 -0.76 -8.12 7.78
N SER A 42 0.21 -7.22 7.61
CA SER A 42 0.39 -6.38 6.42
C SER A 42 -0.81 -5.49 6.05
N VAL A 43 -1.61 -5.08 7.03
CA VAL A 43 -2.68 -4.09 6.85
C VAL A 43 -2.08 -2.71 7.03
N LYS A 44 -1.78 -2.04 5.91
CA LYS A 44 -0.98 -0.80 5.90
C LYS A 44 -1.78 0.47 5.58
N THR A 45 -3.08 0.36 5.32
CA THR A 45 -3.92 1.49 4.89
C THR A 45 -5.30 1.43 5.51
N THR A 46 -5.94 2.59 5.64
CA THR A 46 -7.35 2.67 6.07
C THR A 46 -8.26 1.89 5.13
N SER A 47 -8.02 1.96 3.81
CA SER A 47 -8.82 1.23 2.82
C SER A 47 -8.70 -0.29 3.00
N SER A 48 -7.48 -0.83 3.18
CA SER A 48 -7.29 -2.27 3.42
C SER A 48 -7.95 -2.71 4.72
N PHE A 49 -7.88 -1.89 5.78
CA PHE A 49 -8.51 -2.19 7.06
C PHE A 49 -10.05 -2.25 6.96
N ILE A 50 -10.67 -1.33 6.20
CA ILE A 50 -12.12 -1.33 5.96
C ILE A 50 -12.58 -2.59 5.20
N LEU A 51 -11.78 -3.05 4.23
CA LEU A 51 -12.11 -4.17 3.34
C LEU A 51 -11.99 -5.54 4.01
N ILE A 52 -11.07 -5.72 4.95
CA ILE A 52 -10.87 -6.99 5.66
C ILE A 52 -12.05 -7.25 6.58
N GLU A 53 -12.70 -8.42 6.48
CA GLU A 53 -13.90 -8.76 7.24
C GLU A 53 -13.66 -8.74 8.75
N ASN A 54 -12.72 -9.54 9.24
CA ASN A 54 -12.25 -9.50 10.61
C ASN A 54 -10.73 -9.76 10.65
N PRO A 55 -9.89 -8.77 11.03
CA PRO A 55 -8.45 -8.98 11.05
C PRO A 55 -8.03 -10.05 12.09
N LEU A 56 -8.84 -10.28 13.13
CA LEU A 56 -8.53 -11.21 14.22
C LEU A 56 -8.74 -12.69 13.85
N ASP A 57 -9.34 -13.00 12.70
CA ASP A 57 -9.58 -14.39 12.27
C ASP A 57 -8.28 -15.19 12.13
N ILE A 58 -7.17 -14.51 11.84
CA ILE A 58 -5.84 -15.12 11.77
C ILE A 58 -5.42 -15.83 13.06
N PHE A 59 -5.99 -15.47 14.22
CA PHE A 59 -5.68 -16.14 15.48
C PHE A 59 -6.27 -17.56 15.57
N ASN A 60 -7.22 -17.91 14.70
CA ASN A 60 -7.76 -19.26 14.61
C ASN A 60 -6.93 -20.17 13.71
N GLU A 61 -5.96 -19.61 12.98
CA GLU A 61 -5.09 -20.36 12.08
C GLU A 61 -3.87 -20.91 12.84
N ASP A 62 -3.43 -22.11 12.46
CA ASP A 62 -2.24 -22.77 13.02
C ASP A 62 -0.99 -22.27 12.30
N ILE A 63 -0.48 -21.12 12.76
CA ILE A 63 0.67 -20.42 12.20
C ILE A 63 1.79 -20.40 13.24
N ASP A 64 2.94 -20.99 12.90
CA ASP A 64 4.16 -20.97 13.70
C ASP A 64 4.91 -19.65 13.48
N ASP A 65 4.59 -18.64 14.29
CA ASP A 65 5.21 -17.31 14.26
C ASP A 65 5.29 -16.71 15.67
N GLU A 66 6.50 -16.61 16.21
CA GLU A 66 6.78 -16.17 17.59
C GLU A 66 6.28 -14.74 17.88
N GLU A 67 6.37 -13.83 16.90
CA GLU A 67 5.88 -12.46 17.07
C GLU A 67 4.34 -12.44 17.10
N LEU A 68 3.69 -13.25 16.26
CA LEU A 68 2.24 -13.40 16.27
C LEU A 68 1.74 -13.99 17.58
N ASP A 69 2.45 -14.98 18.14
CA ASP A 69 2.12 -15.57 19.44
C ASP A 69 2.31 -14.59 20.60
N THR A 70 3.34 -13.74 20.52
CA THR A 70 3.52 -12.63 21.46
C THR A 70 2.34 -11.66 21.41
N LEU A 71 1.89 -11.31 20.20
CA LEU A 71 0.70 -10.46 19.99
C LEU A 71 -0.59 -11.13 20.46
N LYS A 72 -0.76 -12.45 20.25
CA LYS A 72 -1.88 -13.22 20.82
C LYS A 72 -1.89 -13.12 22.35
N GLY A 73 -0.72 -13.21 22.99
CA GLY A 73 -0.60 -13.04 24.45
C GLY A 73 -1.03 -11.65 24.94
N GLN A 74 -0.81 -10.61 24.13
CA GLN A 74 -1.23 -9.24 24.45
C GLN A 74 -2.72 -8.99 24.20
N LEU A 75 -3.29 -9.57 23.15
CA LEU A 75 -4.65 -9.28 22.67
C LEU A 75 -5.71 -10.28 23.16
N CYS A 76 -5.30 -11.44 23.65
CA CYS A 76 -6.18 -12.52 24.11
C CYS A 76 -5.95 -12.87 25.59
N PHE A 77 -6.89 -13.62 26.17
CA PHE A 77 -6.71 -14.38 27.39
C PHE A 77 -6.33 -15.81 27.03
N LYS A 78 -5.24 -16.32 27.61
CA LYS A 78 -4.90 -17.74 27.52
C LYS A 78 -5.76 -18.54 28.50
N MET A 79 -6.54 -19.47 27.99
CA MET A 79 -7.37 -20.38 28.78
C MET A 79 -6.56 -21.58 29.29
N LYS A 80 -7.09 -22.31 30.28
CA LYS A 80 -6.43 -23.49 30.89
C LYS A 80 -6.18 -24.65 29.91
N ASN A 81 -6.92 -24.70 28.80
CA ASN A 81 -6.80 -25.71 27.75
C ASN A 81 -5.93 -25.22 26.57
N ASP A 82 -5.06 -24.24 26.82
CA ASP A 82 -4.21 -23.57 25.83
C ASP A 82 -4.96 -22.89 24.66
N LYS A 83 -6.29 -22.78 24.72
CA LYS A 83 -7.06 -21.96 23.77
C LYS A 83 -6.94 -20.48 24.10
N PHE A 84 -7.04 -19.64 23.07
CA PHE A 84 -7.05 -18.18 23.23
C PHE A 84 -8.47 -17.65 23.10
N LEU A 85 -8.84 -16.74 24.01
CA LEU A 85 -10.08 -15.97 23.96
C LEU A 85 -9.74 -14.50 23.73
N ILE A 86 -10.18 -13.93 22.61
CA ILE A 86 -9.94 -12.51 22.30
C ILE A 86 -10.52 -11.63 23.41
N LYS A 87 -9.75 -10.64 23.87
CA LYS A 87 -10.24 -9.68 24.87
C LYS A 87 -11.43 -8.90 24.29
N PRO A 88 -12.57 -8.81 24.99
CA PRO A 88 -13.76 -8.13 24.48
C PRO A 88 -13.51 -6.68 24.04
N GLY A 89 -12.63 -5.96 24.75
CA GLY A 89 -12.23 -4.59 24.41
C GLY A 89 -11.58 -4.50 23.02
N VAL A 90 -10.64 -5.41 22.71
CA VAL A 90 -9.94 -5.48 21.41
C VAL A 90 -10.94 -5.69 20.28
N LEU A 91 -11.81 -6.70 20.42
CA LEU A 91 -12.84 -6.99 19.42
C LEU A 91 -13.76 -5.78 19.21
N SER A 92 -14.28 -5.22 20.29
CA SER A 92 -15.17 -4.05 20.22
C SER A 92 -14.50 -2.82 19.62
N GLY A 93 -13.21 -2.61 19.90
CA GLY A 93 -12.43 -1.50 19.36
C GLY A 93 -12.27 -1.60 17.84
N PHE A 94 -11.88 -2.77 17.33
CA PHE A 94 -11.77 -3.00 15.89
C PHE A 94 -13.11 -2.84 15.17
N VAL A 95 -14.19 -3.42 15.72
CA VAL A 95 -15.54 -3.33 15.14
C VAL A 95 -16.01 -1.87 15.10
N SER A 96 -15.94 -1.18 16.24
CA SER A 96 -16.41 0.20 16.37
C SER A 96 -15.61 1.16 15.46
N LEU A 97 -14.29 0.99 15.38
CA LEU A 97 -13.46 1.82 14.51
C LEU A 97 -13.80 1.59 13.04
N LYS A 98 -13.98 0.33 12.65
CA LYS A 98 -14.33 -0.04 11.28
C LYS A 98 -15.69 0.50 10.89
N GLU A 99 -16.68 0.45 11.77
CA GLU A 99 -18.01 1.05 11.55
C GLU A 99 -17.92 2.57 11.39
N ALA A 100 -17.20 3.27 12.27
CA ALA A 100 -17.01 4.71 12.17
C ALA A 100 -16.31 5.13 10.87
N LEU A 101 -15.31 4.35 10.43
CA LEU A 101 -14.63 4.57 9.14
C LEU A 101 -15.55 4.33 7.94
N LYS A 102 -16.38 3.29 7.98
CA LYS A 102 -17.38 3.02 6.92
C LYS A 102 -18.45 4.11 6.87
N GLU A 103 -18.92 4.58 8.03
CA GLU A 103 -19.88 5.67 8.09
C GLU A 103 -19.28 6.93 7.45
N LYS A 104 -18.04 7.27 7.80
CA LYS A 104 -17.34 8.40 7.21
C LYS A 104 -17.13 8.28 5.70
N LEU A 105 -16.83 7.07 5.22
CA LEU A 105 -16.74 6.78 3.78
C LEU A 105 -18.08 7.05 3.09
N ASN A 106 -19.19 6.60 3.69
CA ASN A 106 -20.53 6.84 3.16
C ASN A 106 -20.89 8.34 3.18
N GLN A 107 -20.50 9.09 4.20
CA GLN A 107 -20.73 10.53 4.28
C GLN A 107 -20.02 11.33 3.18
N GLN A 108 -18.88 10.87 2.65
CA GLN A 108 -18.24 11.51 1.49
C GLN A 108 -19.07 11.36 0.20
N HIS A 109 -19.83 10.28 0.08
CA HIS A 109 -20.62 9.99 -1.13
C HIS A 109 -22.02 10.59 -1.12
N VAL A 110 -22.52 11.06 0.02
CA VAL A 110 -23.82 11.74 0.07
C VAL A 110 -23.63 13.21 -0.31
N PRO A 111 -24.15 13.68 -1.45
CA PRO A 111 -24.14 15.10 -1.77
C PRO A 111 -24.90 15.84 -0.67
N LYS A 112 -24.23 16.77 0.02
CA LYS A 112 -24.84 17.60 1.05
C LYS A 112 -26.04 18.32 0.47
N LYS A 113 -27.24 17.77 0.64
CA LYS A 113 -28.49 18.48 0.39
C LYS A 113 -28.48 19.65 1.37
N LYS A 114 -28.32 20.87 0.84
CA LYS A 114 -28.50 22.11 1.60
C LYS A 114 -29.87 22.01 2.28
N HIS A 115 -29.86 21.76 3.58
CA HIS A 115 -31.05 21.84 4.39
C HIS A 115 -31.40 23.32 4.48
N GLN A 116 -32.28 23.77 3.58
CA GLN A 116 -32.93 25.06 3.70
C GLN A 116 -33.80 24.96 4.96
N GLN A 117 -33.28 25.45 6.08
CA GLN A 117 -34.07 25.70 7.27
C GLN A 117 -35.02 26.85 6.93
N SER A 118 -36.26 26.48 6.64
CA SER A 118 -37.41 27.36 6.68
C SER A 118 -37.64 27.78 8.14
N ASN A 119 -37.09 28.92 8.54
CA ASN A 119 -37.57 29.66 9.70
C ASN A 119 -38.13 31.02 9.24
N SER A 120 -39.26 31.35 9.85
CA SER A 120 -40.21 32.39 9.51
C SER A 120 -39.65 33.81 9.46
N ASN A 121 -40.19 34.57 8.51
CA ASN A 121 -40.34 36.02 8.49
C ASN A 121 -40.14 36.74 9.83
N VAL A 122 -39.17 37.66 9.89
CA VAL A 122 -39.41 39.04 10.35
C VAL A 122 -38.58 39.98 9.47
N LEU A 123 -39.27 40.94 8.88
CA LEU A 123 -38.77 42.03 8.04
C LEU A 123 -37.71 42.88 8.74
N SER A 124 -36.64 43.21 8.03
CA SER A 124 -36.06 44.56 8.06
C SER A 124 -35.25 44.82 6.81
N ILE A 125 -35.81 45.71 5.99
CA ILE A 125 -35.26 46.31 4.80
C ILE A 125 -34.13 47.25 5.21
N SER A 126 -32.97 47.17 4.55
CA SER A 126 -32.24 48.34 4.05
C SER A 126 -31.00 47.94 3.23
N SER A 127 -31.04 48.36 1.97
CA SER A 127 -29.90 48.91 1.21
C SER A 127 -28.88 47.96 0.59
N LEU A 128 -29.12 47.71 -0.72
CA LEU A 128 -28.18 47.80 -1.83
C LEU A 128 -26.67 47.69 -1.52
N THR A 129 -26.06 46.57 -1.92
CA THR A 129 -25.13 46.55 -3.07
C THR A 129 -25.17 45.18 -3.70
N SER A 130 -25.67 45.12 -4.91
CA SER A 130 -25.64 43.98 -5.82
C SER A 130 -24.20 43.64 -6.20
N SER A 131 -23.62 42.65 -5.53
CA SER A 131 -22.61 41.77 -6.10
C SER A 131 -23.18 40.36 -6.13
N THR A 132 -23.86 40.07 -7.23
CA THR A 132 -24.23 38.71 -7.62
C THR A 132 -22.92 37.95 -7.85
N GLN A 133 -22.29 37.45 -6.78
CA GLN A 133 -21.43 36.30 -6.88
C GLN A 133 -22.34 35.11 -7.13
N GLU A 134 -22.73 34.97 -8.40
CA GLU A 134 -22.97 33.66 -8.96
C GLU A 134 -21.84 32.77 -8.46
N ALA A 135 -22.19 31.74 -7.70
CA ALA A 135 -21.30 30.65 -7.41
C ALA A 135 -20.91 30.05 -8.76
N LYS A 136 -19.85 30.61 -9.37
CA LYS A 136 -19.13 30.03 -10.50
C LYS A 136 -18.64 28.69 -10.00
N THR A 137 -19.46 27.67 -10.19
CA THR A 137 -18.98 26.31 -10.40
C THR A 137 -18.17 26.37 -11.69
N SER A 138 -16.95 26.87 -11.60
CA SER A 138 -15.99 26.87 -12.69
C SER A 138 -15.61 25.41 -12.91
N SER A 139 -16.42 24.70 -13.69
CA SER A 139 -16.05 23.40 -14.22
C SER A 139 -14.77 23.63 -15.01
N LEU A 140 -13.67 23.04 -14.54
CA LEU A 140 -12.40 23.12 -15.22
C LEU A 140 -12.60 22.60 -16.65
N SER A 141 -12.04 23.32 -17.61
CA SER A 141 -11.98 22.91 -19.01
C SER A 141 -11.13 21.64 -19.18
N SER A 142 -11.28 20.93 -20.31
CA SER A 142 -10.46 19.73 -20.61
C SER A 142 -8.96 20.04 -20.52
N SER A 143 -8.54 21.21 -21.01
CA SER A 143 -7.14 21.64 -20.97
C SER A 143 -6.61 21.86 -19.56
N GLU A 144 -7.43 22.40 -18.66
CA GLU A 144 -7.07 22.57 -17.24
C GLU A 144 -6.95 21.23 -16.53
N HIS A 145 -7.88 20.30 -16.78
CA HIS A 145 -7.79 18.93 -16.29
C HIS A 145 -6.53 18.22 -16.81
N LYS A 146 -6.24 18.36 -18.10
CA LYS A 146 -5.01 17.83 -18.72
C LYS A 146 -3.76 18.40 -18.06
N SER A 147 -3.68 19.73 -17.91
CA SER A 147 -2.58 20.40 -17.22
C SER A 147 -2.40 19.92 -15.78
N HIS A 148 -3.51 19.70 -15.07
CA HIS A 148 -3.48 19.18 -13.71
C HIS A 148 -2.88 17.77 -13.64
N VAL A 149 -3.32 16.87 -14.53
CA VAL A 149 -2.80 15.50 -14.61
C VAL A 149 -1.30 15.49 -14.91
N LEU A 150 -0.85 16.30 -15.88
CA LEU A 150 0.58 16.42 -16.21
C LEU A 150 1.40 16.95 -15.03
N LYS A 151 0.88 17.93 -14.28
CA LYS A 151 1.53 18.43 -13.05
C LYS A 151 1.69 17.32 -12.00
N LEU A 152 0.67 16.48 -11.82
CA LEU A 152 0.74 15.36 -10.87
C LEU A 152 1.77 14.32 -11.32
N ILE A 153 1.83 13.97 -12.60
CA ILE A 153 2.83 13.03 -13.13
C ILE A 153 4.24 13.58 -12.91
N LYS A 154 4.51 14.84 -13.30
CA LYS A 154 5.81 15.48 -13.09
C LYS A 154 6.21 15.54 -11.61
N LYS A 155 5.26 15.88 -10.73
CA LYS A 155 5.48 15.87 -9.28
C LYS A 155 5.88 14.48 -8.79
N TRP A 156 5.15 13.44 -9.19
CA TRP A 156 5.46 12.07 -8.81
C TRP A 156 6.83 11.60 -9.31
N CYS A 157 7.20 11.94 -10.55
CA CYS A 157 8.53 11.62 -11.08
C CYS A 157 9.64 12.22 -10.21
N LYS A 158 9.49 13.49 -9.77
CA LYS A 158 10.44 14.15 -8.87
C LYS A 158 10.53 13.48 -7.51
N GLU A 159 9.39 13.14 -6.90
CA GLU A 159 9.32 12.52 -5.57
C GLU A 159 9.83 11.06 -5.55
N ASN A 160 9.93 10.40 -6.70
CA ASN A 160 10.31 8.98 -6.79
C ASN A 160 11.67 8.76 -7.48
N ARG A 161 12.46 9.80 -7.76
CA ARG A 161 13.79 9.68 -8.40
C ARG A 161 14.71 8.75 -7.61
N GLU A 162 14.83 8.99 -6.31
CA GLU A 162 15.68 8.21 -5.40
C GLU A 162 15.18 6.77 -5.28
N ASN A 163 13.88 6.59 -5.06
CA ASN A 163 13.26 5.26 -4.94
C ASN A 163 13.44 4.39 -6.20
N LEU A 164 13.56 5.01 -7.37
CA LEU A 164 13.75 4.32 -8.63
C LEU A 164 15.22 4.15 -9.02
N ASN A 165 16.15 4.77 -8.29
CA ASN A 165 17.58 4.89 -8.64
C ASN A 165 17.77 5.46 -10.06
N LEU A 166 17.08 6.55 -10.38
CA LEU A 166 17.15 7.21 -11.67
C LEU A 166 17.41 8.71 -11.46
N GLU A 167 18.64 9.15 -11.74
CA GLU A 167 19.11 10.51 -11.47
C GLU A 167 18.34 11.56 -12.31
N ASN A 168 18.12 11.24 -13.59
CA ASN A 168 17.39 12.10 -14.54
C ASN A 168 16.04 11.49 -14.95
N PHE A 169 15.22 11.12 -13.97
CA PHE A 169 13.89 10.57 -14.25
C PHE A 169 12.85 11.66 -14.54
N GLU A 170 12.44 11.73 -15.79
CA GLU A 170 11.31 12.51 -16.28
C GLU A 170 10.50 11.65 -17.26
N LEU A 171 9.19 11.88 -17.32
CA LEU A 171 8.29 11.24 -18.29
C LEU A 171 7.67 12.34 -19.14
N GLU A 172 7.75 12.18 -20.46
CA GLU A 172 7.26 13.14 -21.43
C GLU A 172 5.98 12.66 -22.10
N GLU A 173 5.01 13.58 -22.22
CA GLU A 173 3.79 13.32 -22.98
C GLU A 173 4.14 13.14 -24.46
N ASP A 174 3.45 12.23 -25.13
CA ASP A 174 3.65 11.79 -26.52
C ASP A 174 4.96 11.04 -26.80
N ILE A 175 5.84 10.89 -25.81
CA ILE A 175 7.05 10.06 -25.87
C ILE A 175 6.91 8.80 -25.01
N ASP A 176 6.51 8.98 -23.76
CA ASP A 176 6.44 7.93 -22.74
C ASP A 176 5.01 7.51 -22.41
N PHE A 177 4.06 8.43 -22.65
CA PHE A 177 2.63 8.18 -22.53
C PHE A 177 1.83 9.18 -23.35
N SER A 178 0.61 8.80 -23.73
CA SER A 178 -0.38 9.77 -24.23
C SER A 178 -1.54 9.88 -23.25
N LEU A 179 -2.03 11.11 -23.05
CA LEU A 179 -3.11 11.43 -22.13
C LEU A 179 -4.32 11.91 -22.93
N ASN A 180 -5.43 11.19 -22.77
CA ASN A 180 -6.72 11.62 -23.31
C ASN A 180 -7.65 12.06 -22.16
N VAL A 181 -8.31 13.21 -22.33
CA VAL A 181 -9.24 13.80 -21.37
C VAL A 181 -10.50 14.22 -22.12
N ASP A 182 -11.56 13.43 -21.93
CA ASP A 182 -12.86 13.62 -22.55
C ASP A 182 -13.92 13.96 -21.49
N PHE A 183 -15.07 14.46 -21.93
CA PHE A 183 -16.26 14.59 -21.09
C PHE A 183 -17.33 13.66 -21.63
N ASP A 184 -17.96 12.89 -20.75
CA ASP A 184 -19.10 12.08 -21.15
C ASP A 184 -20.38 12.91 -21.30
N SER A 185 -21.47 12.25 -21.69
CA SER A 185 -22.80 12.85 -21.89
C SER A 185 -23.34 13.57 -20.64
N ASN A 186 -22.82 13.26 -19.46
CA ASN A 186 -23.21 13.86 -18.18
C ASN A 186 -22.24 14.97 -17.74
N SER A 187 -21.36 15.44 -18.63
CA SER A 187 -20.28 16.39 -18.30
C SER A 187 -19.32 15.88 -17.23
N ILE A 188 -19.23 14.56 -17.06
CA ILE A 188 -18.29 13.92 -16.15
C ILE A 188 -16.99 13.72 -16.94
N VAL A 189 -15.93 14.45 -16.56
CA VAL A 189 -14.58 14.25 -17.10
C VAL A 189 -14.11 12.79 -16.98
N GLN A 190 -13.70 12.18 -18.07
CA GLN A 190 -13.07 10.87 -18.12
C GLN A 190 -11.66 11.06 -18.64
N ALA A 191 -10.68 10.46 -17.98
CA ALA A 191 -9.29 10.55 -18.40
C ALA A 191 -8.65 9.18 -18.48
N THR A 192 -7.89 8.97 -19.54
CA THR A 192 -7.14 7.73 -19.77
C THR A 192 -5.70 8.07 -20.13
N ILE A 193 -4.78 7.25 -19.63
CA ILE A 193 -3.36 7.31 -20.00
C ILE A 193 -3.01 6.03 -20.74
N LYS A 194 -2.47 6.17 -21.95
CA LYS A 194 -1.85 5.05 -22.67
C LYS A 194 -0.35 5.14 -22.47
N CYS A 195 0.21 4.20 -21.71
CA CYS A 195 1.66 4.10 -21.53
C CYS A 195 2.32 3.64 -22.84
N LYS A 196 3.59 4.02 -23.07
CA LYS A 196 4.41 3.53 -24.20
C LYS A 196 4.51 2.01 -24.28
N CYS A 197 4.35 1.30 -23.16
CA CYS A 197 4.25 -0.16 -23.18
C CYS A 197 2.97 -0.71 -23.85
N GLY A 198 2.05 0.17 -24.28
CA GLY A 198 0.77 -0.16 -24.91
C GLY A 198 -0.40 -0.27 -23.93
N LYS A 199 -0.15 -0.33 -22.62
CA LYS A 199 -1.21 -0.46 -21.62
C LYS A 199 -2.04 0.82 -21.51
N LEU A 200 -3.35 0.67 -21.69
CA LEU A 200 -4.35 1.72 -21.46
C LEU A 200 -4.82 1.67 -19.99
N ILE A 201 -4.80 2.82 -19.32
CA ILE A 201 -5.08 2.94 -17.89
C ILE A 201 -6.13 4.03 -17.69
N THR A 202 -7.29 3.63 -17.18
CA THR A 202 -8.32 4.57 -16.76
C THR A 202 -7.93 5.24 -15.45
N LEU A 203 -7.98 6.57 -15.45
CA LEU A 203 -7.69 7.36 -14.26
C LEU A 203 -8.89 7.38 -13.33
N GLY A 204 -8.62 7.21 -12.04
CA GLY A 204 -9.66 7.28 -11.02
C GLY A 204 -10.16 8.71 -10.84
N ARG A 205 -11.29 8.87 -10.16
CA ARG A 205 -11.79 10.18 -9.75
C ARG A 205 -12.07 10.18 -8.27
N ASN A 206 -11.73 11.30 -7.64
CA ASN A 206 -12.20 11.63 -6.31
C ASN A 206 -12.88 13.00 -6.40
N ASP A 207 -14.20 12.99 -6.29
CA ASP A 207 -15.08 14.12 -6.57
C ASP A 207 -14.85 14.72 -7.97
N GLN A 208 -14.25 15.91 -8.01
CA GLN A 208 -13.95 16.68 -9.22
C GLN A 208 -12.48 16.57 -9.66
N LYS A 209 -11.65 15.82 -8.93
CA LYS A 209 -10.22 15.69 -9.21
C LYS A 209 -9.89 14.33 -9.81
N ILE A 210 -9.13 14.36 -10.90
CA ILE A 210 -8.59 13.16 -11.54
C ILE A 210 -7.45 12.63 -10.67
N GLN A 211 -7.46 11.32 -10.42
CA GLN A 211 -6.42 10.61 -9.67
C GLN A 211 -5.57 9.75 -10.61
N VAL A 212 -4.26 9.88 -10.46
CA VAL A 212 -3.23 9.21 -11.27
C VAL A 212 -2.61 7.99 -10.56
N SER A 213 -3.16 7.59 -9.42
CA SER A 213 -2.65 6.47 -8.61
C SER A 213 -2.59 5.13 -9.39
N ASN A 214 -3.57 4.86 -10.25
CA ASN A 214 -3.58 3.66 -11.10
C ASN A 214 -2.40 3.65 -12.10
N TYR A 215 -2.05 4.81 -12.64
CA TYR A 215 -0.90 4.94 -13.53
C TYR A 215 0.41 4.70 -12.77
N TYR A 216 0.54 5.25 -11.55
CA TYR A 216 1.71 5.02 -10.71
C TYR A 216 1.89 3.55 -10.33
N LYS A 217 0.80 2.86 -9.94
CA LYS A 217 0.82 1.42 -9.68
C LYS A 217 1.33 0.63 -10.88
N HIS A 218 0.94 1.04 -12.09
CA HIS A 218 1.45 0.42 -13.30
C HIS A 218 2.95 0.67 -13.51
N LEU A 219 3.43 1.91 -13.35
CA LEU A 219 4.86 2.24 -13.47
C LEU A 219 5.73 1.49 -12.45
N GLN A 220 5.20 1.28 -11.24
CA GLN A 220 5.87 0.52 -10.18
C GLN A 220 5.77 -1.00 -10.39
N SER A 221 4.82 -1.48 -11.20
CA SER A 221 4.64 -2.90 -11.45
C SER A 221 5.78 -3.49 -12.29
N ILE A 222 6.10 -4.75 -12.03
CA ILE A 222 7.07 -5.54 -12.82
C ILE A 222 6.58 -5.71 -14.27
N GLY A 223 5.30 -5.47 -14.55
CA GLY A 223 4.70 -5.63 -15.87
C GLY A 223 4.96 -4.49 -16.86
N CYS A 224 5.46 -3.32 -16.43
CA CYS A 224 5.69 -2.21 -17.36
C CYS A 224 7.02 -2.38 -18.12
N SER A 225 6.95 -2.80 -19.39
CA SER A 225 8.14 -2.96 -20.26
C SER A 225 8.88 -1.64 -20.47
N HIS A 226 8.16 -0.54 -20.63
CA HIS A 226 8.74 0.79 -20.80
C HIS A 226 9.59 1.21 -19.58
N MET A 227 9.09 1.01 -18.35
CA MET A 227 9.89 1.30 -17.15
C MET A 227 11.10 0.37 -17.00
N LYS A 228 11.01 -0.87 -17.49
CA LYS A 228 12.17 -1.77 -17.55
C LYS A 228 13.23 -1.25 -18.51
N GLU A 229 12.83 -0.73 -19.67
CA GLU A 229 13.74 -0.13 -20.65
C GLU A 229 14.45 1.10 -20.09
N ILE A 230 13.71 2.03 -19.45
CA ILE A 230 14.29 3.21 -18.80
C ILE A 230 15.35 2.81 -17.76
N LYS A 231 15.01 1.86 -16.87
CA LYS A 231 15.94 1.35 -15.85
C LYS A 231 17.16 0.68 -16.46
N LYS A 232 16.99 -0.03 -17.59
CA LYS A 232 18.09 -0.70 -18.29
C LYS A 232 19.00 0.32 -18.97
N SER A 233 18.47 1.33 -19.63
CA SER A 233 19.26 2.37 -20.29
C SER A 233 20.08 3.18 -19.29
N GLU A 234 19.52 3.48 -18.12
CA GLU A 234 20.25 4.26 -17.11
C GLU A 234 21.40 3.45 -16.49
N LYS A 235 21.18 2.16 -16.22
CA LYS A 235 22.26 1.25 -15.79
C LYS A 235 23.38 1.16 -16.82
N GLN A 236 23.04 1.12 -18.11
CA GLN A 236 24.04 1.09 -19.19
C GLN A 236 24.87 2.38 -19.24
N LYS A 237 24.24 3.55 -19.07
CA LYS A 237 24.96 4.83 -19.00
C LYS A 237 25.93 4.89 -17.82
N LEU A 238 25.54 4.40 -16.65
CA LEU A 238 26.41 4.34 -15.47
C LEU A 238 27.64 3.45 -15.70
N VAL A 239 27.46 2.28 -16.31
CA VAL A 239 28.58 1.39 -16.67
C VAL A 239 29.51 2.05 -17.69
N GLN A 240 28.94 2.76 -18.68
CA GLN A 240 29.73 3.44 -19.71
C GLN A 240 30.52 4.63 -19.14
N GLN A 241 29.97 5.38 -18.20
CA GLN A 241 30.68 6.45 -17.49
C GLN A 241 31.83 5.91 -16.61
N GLN A 242 31.62 4.77 -15.94
CA GLN A 242 32.69 4.14 -15.15
C GLN A 242 33.86 3.68 -16.01
N LEU A 243 33.59 3.12 -17.19
CA LEU A 243 34.64 2.67 -18.13
C LEU A 243 35.41 3.84 -18.77
N GLN A 244 34.80 5.02 -18.90
CA GLN A 244 35.46 6.21 -19.43
C GLN A 244 36.30 6.96 -18.37
N SER A 245 36.07 6.71 -17.08
CA SER A 245 36.80 7.35 -15.99
C SER A 245 38.10 6.63 -15.58
N THR A 246 38.37 5.43 -16.10
CA THR A 246 39.68 4.77 -15.92
C THR A 246 40.71 5.41 -16.85
N VAL A 247 41.32 6.50 -16.39
CA VAL A 247 42.52 7.07 -17.00
C VAL A 247 43.62 6.00 -16.95
N PRO A 248 44.29 5.68 -18.08
CA PRO A 248 45.44 4.79 -18.04
C PRO A 248 46.50 5.41 -17.13
N VAL A 249 46.82 4.70 -16.04
CA VAL A 249 47.96 5.04 -15.18
C VAL A 249 49.19 5.04 -16.06
N SER A 250 49.69 6.25 -16.34
CA SER A 250 50.90 6.48 -17.11
C SER A 250 52.04 5.72 -16.44
N GLN A 251 52.64 4.79 -17.18
CA GLN A 251 53.78 4.01 -16.73
C GLN A 251 54.90 4.96 -16.29
N ILE A 252 55.26 4.88 -15.01
CA ILE A 252 56.47 5.52 -14.47
C ILE A 252 57.67 4.77 -15.06
N PRO A 253 58.65 5.46 -15.67
CA PRO A 253 59.85 4.80 -16.18
C PRO A 253 60.72 4.34 -15.00
N THR A 254 60.88 3.02 -14.88
CA THR A 254 61.74 2.37 -13.89
C THR A 254 63.21 2.58 -14.28
N SER A 255 63.87 3.53 -13.62
CA SER A 255 65.33 3.65 -13.62
C SER A 255 65.94 2.57 -12.72
N GLN A 256 66.84 1.79 -13.31
CA GLN A 256 67.66 0.76 -12.69
C GLN A 256 68.57 1.32 -11.59
N SER A 257 68.62 0.66 -10.43
CA SER A 257 69.86 0.52 -9.66
C SER A 257 69.81 -0.67 -8.72
N SER A 258 70.78 -1.54 -8.91
CA SER A 258 71.14 -2.74 -8.18
C SER A 258 71.38 -2.50 -6.67
N ILE A 259 71.14 -3.51 -5.83
CA ILE A 259 72.14 -4.18 -4.97
C ILE A 259 71.47 -5.25 -4.08
N SER A 260 72.11 -6.41 -4.12
CA SER A 260 72.16 -7.62 -3.30
C SER A 260 71.61 -7.69 -1.86
N SER A 261 71.05 -8.89 -1.59
CA SER A 261 71.44 -9.84 -0.52
C SER A 261 70.79 -9.87 0.88
N VAL A 262 70.16 -11.03 1.14
CA VAL A 262 70.25 -11.95 2.31
C VAL A 262 69.51 -11.58 3.62
N HIS A 263 68.49 -12.39 3.97
CA HIS A 263 68.24 -13.10 5.25
C HIS A 263 66.77 -13.58 5.27
N LEU A 264 66.42 -14.87 5.19
CA LEU A 264 66.45 -15.96 6.19
C LEU A 264 65.74 -15.66 7.53
N CYS A 265 64.61 -16.36 7.78
CA CYS A 265 64.04 -16.90 9.05
C CYS A 265 62.52 -17.18 8.83
N THR A 266 62.06 -18.43 8.65
CA THR A 266 61.65 -19.47 9.63
C THR A 266 60.36 -19.23 10.43
N ASN A 267 59.44 -20.20 10.27
CA ASN A 267 58.39 -20.71 11.20
C ASN A 267 57.21 -19.75 11.51
N GLU A 268 55.95 -20.17 11.71
CA GLU A 268 55.41 -21.39 12.28
C GLU A 268 54.09 -21.85 11.63
N SER A 269 53.92 -23.17 11.68
CA SER A 269 52.71 -23.94 11.46
C SER A 269 51.65 -23.68 12.52
N ILE A 270 50.38 -23.54 12.14
CA ILE A 270 49.26 -23.91 13.01
C ILE A 270 48.40 -24.95 12.31
N ASN A 271 48.43 -26.11 12.93
CA ASN A 271 47.76 -27.35 12.62
C ASN A 271 46.34 -27.28 13.20
N THR A 272 45.30 -27.53 12.40
CA THR A 272 43.97 -27.86 12.95
C THR A 272 43.38 -29.02 12.17
N GLN A 273 43.60 -30.22 12.67
CA GLN A 273 42.80 -31.40 12.39
C GLN A 273 41.88 -31.63 13.59
N SER A 274 40.58 -31.87 13.35
CA SER A 274 39.71 -32.77 14.12
C SER A 274 38.38 -32.91 13.37
N THR A 275 38.27 -33.96 12.56
CA THR A 275 37.39 -35.13 12.76
C THR A 275 35.93 -34.92 12.38
N SER A 276 35.64 -35.41 11.18
CA SER A 276 34.40 -36.02 10.73
C SER A 276 33.82 -37.04 11.73
N ASN A 277 32.49 -37.07 11.87
CA ASN A 277 31.78 -38.34 11.95
C ASN A 277 30.36 -38.24 11.36
N THR A 278 30.17 -39.08 10.36
CA THR A 278 28.95 -39.51 9.68
C THR A 278 27.98 -40.26 10.61
N ASN A 279 26.67 -40.09 10.39
CA ASN A 279 25.74 -41.21 10.41
C ASN A 279 24.50 -40.93 9.56
N SER A 280 24.26 -41.88 8.66
CA SER A 280 23.21 -41.96 7.66
C SER A 280 22.46 -43.27 7.88
N ILE A 281 21.17 -43.21 8.22
CA ILE A 281 20.20 -44.33 8.21
C ILE A 281 18.82 -43.66 8.07
N SER A 282 17.82 -44.12 7.34
CA SER A 282 17.66 -45.03 6.21
C SER A 282 16.17 -44.94 5.84
N THR A 283 15.87 -45.22 4.58
CA THR A 283 14.57 -45.45 3.94
C THR A 283 13.46 -46.10 4.79
N SER A 284 12.23 -45.61 4.63
CA SER A 284 11.07 -46.48 4.30
C SER A 284 9.84 -45.66 3.83
N GLN A 285 9.48 -45.82 2.56
CA GLN A 285 8.09 -45.72 2.10
C GLN A 285 7.41 -47.08 2.34
N PRO A 286 6.07 -47.10 2.47
CA PRO A 286 5.32 -47.69 1.37
C PRO A 286 4.05 -46.92 0.98
N ASN A 287 3.80 -46.94 -0.33
CA ASN A 287 2.53 -46.93 -1.03
C ASN A 287 1.29 -47.32 -0.19
N HIS A 288 0.19 -46.56 -0.33
CA HIS A 288 -1.13 -47.16 -0.56
C HIS A 288 -2.11 -46.20 -1.28
N ASN A 289 -2.47 -46.64 -2.48
CA ASN A 289 -3.71 -46.46 -3.24
C ASN A 289 -4.90 -45.70 -2.63
N ALA A 290 -5.36 -44.73 -3.41
CA ALA A 290 -6.73 -44.58 -3.93
C ALA A 290 -7.93 -44.95 -3.03
N LYS A 291 -8.78 -43.94 -2.74
CA LYS A 291 -10.23 -44.07 -2.94
C LYS A 291 -10.94 -42.72 -3.04
N ARG A 292 -11.50 -42.46 -4.22
CA ARG A 292 -12.65 -41.57 -4.43
C ARG A 292 -13.78 -41.95 -3.46
N ARG A 293 -14.38 -40.94 -2.82
CA ARG A 293 -15.78 -41.00 -2.40
C ARG A 293 -16.47 -39.70 -2.79
N ILE A 294 -17.34 -39.83 -3.78
CA ILE A 294 -18.50 -38.98 -4.08
C ILE A 294 -19.64 -39.44 -3.14
N ILE A 295 -20.73 -38.64 -3.05
CA ILE A 295 -21.99 -38.77 -2.27
C ILE A 295 -21.96 -37.77 -1.10
N SER A 296 -22.89 -36.84 -0.86
CA SER A 296 -24.29 -36.59 -1.27
C SER A 296 -24.62 -35.12 -0.93
N GLU A 297 -25.27 -34.36 -1.79
CA GLU A 297 -26.73 -34.09 -1.78
C GLU A 297 -27.35 -33.62 -0.43
N SER A 298 -27.80 -32.37 -0.46
CA SER A 298 -29.14 -31.90 -0.04
C SER A 298 -29.58 -32.08 1.41
N GLN A 299 -29.53 -30.99 2.19
CA GLN A 299 -30.62 -30.67 3.12
C GLN A 299 -31.01 -29.19 3.05
N LYS A 300 -32.20 -28.95 2.48
CA LYS A 300 -32.98 -27.72 2.58
C LYS A 300 -33.51 -27.60 4.02
N CYS A 301 -33.24 -26.48 4.69
CA CYS A 301 -33.97 -26.11 5.91
C CYS A 301 -35.39 -25.60 5.54
N PRO A 302 -36.44 -26.04 6.26
CA PRO A 302 -37.80 -25.59 6.04
C PRO A 302 -38.07 -24.22 6.66
N SER A 303 -38.88 -23.44 5.94
CA SER A 303 -39.39 -22.13 6.32
C SER A 303 -40.42 -22.25 7.44
N THR A 304 -40.16 -21.64 8.60
CA THR A 304 -41.14 -21.54 9.68
C THR A 304 -42.12 -20.40 9.39
N LYS A 305 -43.36 -20.77 9.07
CA LYS A 305 -44.52 -19.87 9.04
C LYS A 305 -44.72 -19.25 10.42
N ARG A 306 -44.71 -17.92 10.48
CA ARG A 306 -45.13 -17.12 11.64
C ARG A 306 -46.66 -17.05 11.65
N ILE A 307 -47.28 -17.69 12.63
CA ILE A 307 -48.71 -17.55 12.95
C ILE A 307 -48.88 -16.19 13.65
N ARG A 308 -49.81 -15.38 13.13
CA ARG A 308 -50.34 -14.18 13.80
C ARG A 308 -51.39 -14.62 14.81
N ASN A 309 -51.28 -14.12 16.04
CA ASN A 309 -52.42 -13.73 16.86
C ASN A 309 -52.37 -12.21 16.99
#